data_AF-A0A932AXD6-F1
#
_entry.id   AF-A0A932AXD6-F1
#
_cell.length_a   1.000
_cell.length_b   1.000
_cell.length_c   1.000
_cell.angle_alpha   90.00
_cell.angle_beta   90.00
_cell.angle_gamma   90.00
#
_symmetry.space_group_name_H-M   'P 1'
#
loop_
_entity.id
_entity.type
_entity.pdbx_description
1 polymer ?
#
loop_
_entity_poly.entity_id
_entity_poly.type
_entity_poly.pdbx_seq_one_letter_code
_entity_poly.pdbx_strand_id
1 'polypeptide(L)' 'MAPYVRPYISPKERAENRARWIRIGYWTAVTIPAAIALMMFGYSDQAPAWLREITVKLDALFGFPVLGLIKAIAA' A
#
# COMPACT_ATOMS: atom_id res chain seq x y z
N MET A 1 -8.13 -9.84 39.39
CA MET A 1 -7.54 -9.95 38.04
C MET A 1 -7.95 -11.30 37.48
N ALA A 2 -8.93 -11.35 36.56
CA ALA A 2 -9.40 -12.63 36.02
C ALA A 2 -8.28 -13.25 35.15
N PRO A 3 -8.02 -14.56 35.22
CA PRO A 3 -6.99 -15.19 34.41
C PRO A 3 -7.32 -15.07 32.92
N TYR A 4 -6.36 -14.58 32.15
CA TYR A 4 -6.47 -14.42 30.70
C TYR A 4 -6.37 -15.80 30.04
N VAL A 5 -7.50 -16.50 29.93
CA VAL A 5 -7.55 -17.78 29.21
C VAL A 5 -7.47 -17.46 27.71
N ARG A 6 -6.37 -17.87 27.05
CA ARG A 6 -6.26 -17.73 25.59
C ARG A 6 -7.39 -18.53 24.93
N PRO A 7 -8.18 -17.94 24.01
CA PRO A 7 -9.20 -18.68 23.28
C PRO A 7 -8.56 -19.89 22.59
N TYR A 8 -9.16 -21.07 22.74
CA TYR A 8 -8.76 -22.23 21.96
C TYR A 8 -9.11 -21.97 20.49
N ILE A 9 -8.09 -21.74 19.65
CA ILE A 9 -8.26 -21.53 18.21
C ILE A 9 -8.27 -22.90 17.54
N SER A 10 -9.40 -23.25 16.93
CA SER A 10 -9.54 -24.50 16.21
C SER A 10 -8.58 -24.57 15.00
N PRO A 11 -8.18 -25.78 14.55
CA PRO A 11 -7.37 -25.92 13.34
C PRO A 11 -7.99 -25.27 12.10
N LYS A 12 -9.33 -25.27 12.03
CA LYS A 12 -10.09 -24.64 10.94
C LYS A 12 -9.95 -23.11 10.97
N GLU A 13 -10.17 -22.48 12.12
CA GLU A 13 -10.00 -21.02 12.28
C GLU A 13 -8.55 -20.59 12.01
N ARG A 14 -7.57 -21.42 12.37
CA ARG A 14 -6.16 -21.18 12.06
C ARG A 14 -5.90 -21.20 10.56
N ALA A 15 -6.47 -22.17 9.83
CA ALA A 15 -6.34 -22.27 8.38
C ALA A 15 -7.02 -21.09 7.66
N GLU A 16 -8.21 -20.70 8.10
CA GLU A 16 -8.95 -19.55 7.55
C GLU A 16 -8.22 -18.22 7.79
N ASN A 17 -7.68 -18.00 8.99
CA ASN A 17 -6.87 -16.82 9.27
C ASN A 17 -5.60 -16.80 8.40
N ARG A 18 -4.94 -17.95 8.22
CA ARG A 18 -3.76 -18.02 7.34
C ARG A 18 -4.12 -17.68 5.89
N ALA A 19 -5.23 -18.22 5.37
CA ALA A 19 -5.72 -17.91 4.04
C ALA A 19 -6.04 -16.41 3.89
N ARG A 20 -6.65 -15.79 4.91
CA ARG A 20 -6.91 -14.35 4.94
C ARG A 20 -5.61 -13.54 4.89
N TRP A 21 -4.62 -13.86 5.71
CA TRP A 21 -3.33 -13.17 5.72
C TRP A 21 -2.59 -13.31 4.40
N ILE A 22 -2.62 -14.50 3.80
CA ILE A 22 -2.04 -14.74 2.47
C ILE A 22 -2.74 -13.88 1.43
N ARG A 23 -4.08 -13.86 1.42
CA ARG A 23 -4.86 -13.03 0.50
C ARG A 23 -4.55 -11.55 0.66
N ILE A 24 -4.50 -11.06 1.90
CA ILE A 24 -4.11 -9.67 2.20
C ILE A 24 -2.70 -9.41 1.67
N GLY A 25 -1.74 -10.30 1.95
CA GLY A 25 -0.38 -10.20 1.45
C GLY A 25 -0.31 -10.08 -0.07
N TYR A 26 -1.05 -10.92 -0.81
CA TYR A 26 -1.13 -10.84 -2.27
C TYR A 26 -1.73 -9.51 -2.74
N TRP A 27 -2.85 -9.08 -2.17
CA TRP A 27 -3.47 -7.81 -2.55
C TRP A 27 -2.58 -6.62 -2.24
N THR A 28 -1.89 -6.62 -1.10
CA THR A 28 -0.95 -5.57 -0.72
C THR A 28 0.25 -5.54 -1.68
N ALA A 29 0.81 -6.69 -2.02
CA ALA A 29 1.94 -6.82 -2.94
C ALA A 29 1.62 -6.33 -4.37
N VAL A 30 0.36 -6.40 -4.79
CA VAL A 30 -0.09 -5.88 -6.10
C VAL A 30 -0.50 -4.42 -6.02
N THR A 31 -1.28 -4.05 -5.00
CA THR A 31 -1.89 -2.71 -4.89
C THR A 31 -0.85 -1.64 -4.60
N ILE A 32 0.14 -1.92 -3.74
CA ILE A 32 1.15 -0.92 -3.39
C ILE A 32 1.99 -0.52 -4.63
N PRO A 33 2.61 -1.44 -5.38
CA PRO A 33 3.35 -1.07 -6.59
C PRO A 33 2.47 -0.39 -7.65
N ALA A 34 1.23 -0.85 -7.83
CA ALA A 34 0.30 -0.24 -8.77
C ALA A 34 -0.03 1.22 -8.38
N ALA A 35 -0.24 1.49 -7.09
CA ALA A 35 -0.47 2.85 -6.60
C ALA A 35 0.76 3.74 -6.79
N ILE A 36 1.96 3.24 -6.48
CA ILE A 36 3.21 3.98 -6.71
C ILE A 36 3.38 4.28 -8.21
N ALA A 37 3.17 3.31 -9.10
CA ALA A 37 3.26 3.50 -10.54
C ALA A 37 2.25 4.55 -11.05
N LEU A 38 1.02 4.53 -10.53
CA LEU A 38 0.01 5.54 -10.86
C LEU A 38 0.44 6.94 -10.40
N MET A 39 1.00 7.05 -9.19
CA MET A 39 1.53 8.32 -8.68
C MET A 39 2.73 8.80 -9.50
N MET A 40 3.63 7.90 -9.91
CA MET A 40 4.72 8.25 -10.82
C MET A 40 4.19 8.77 -12.16
N PHE A 41 3.15 8.12 -12.71
CA PHE A 41 2.47 8.61 -13.90
C PHE A 41 1.87 10.00 -13.69
N GLY A 42 1.32 10.30 -12.51
CA GLY A 42 0.80 11.63 -12.17
C GLY A 42 1.83 12.77 -12.27
N TYR A 43 3.12 12.47 -12.13
CA TYR A 43 4.23 13.42 -12.36
C TYR A 43 4.65 13.54 -13.83
N SER A 44 4.12 12.71 -14.74
CA SER A 44 4.39 12.78 -16.17
C SER A 44 3.69 13.98 -16.82
N ASP A 45 4.28 14.50 -17.90
CA ASP A 45 3.68 15.55 -18.74
C ASP A 45 2.36 15.11 -19.39
N GLN A 46 2.14 13.80 -19.56
CA GLN A 46 0.94 13.23 -20.16
C GLN A 46 -0.23 13.06 -19.18
N ALA A 47 -0.01 13.28 -17.88
CA ALA A 47 -1.06 13.11 -16.87
C ALA A 47 -2.11 14.24 -16.95
N PRO A 48 -3.40 13.92 -16.79
CA PRO A 48 -4.43 14.95 -16.71
C PRO A 48 -4.24 15.82 -15.44
N ALA A 49 -4.61 17.10 -15.53
CA ALA A 49 -4.33 18.09 -14.47
C ALA A 49 -4.84 17.68 -13.08
N TRP A 50 -6.07 17.12 -13.01
CA TRP A 50 -6.66 16.65 -11.76
C TRP A 50 -5.86 15.52 -11.12
N LEU A 51 -5.27 14.62 -11.91
CA LEU A 51 -4.47 13.51 -11.41
C LEU A 51 -3.16 14.05 -10.83
N ARG A 52 -2.51 14.96 -11.54
CA ARG A 52 -1.29 15.63 -11.07
C ARG A 52 -1.52 16.33 -9.73
N GLU A 53 -2.62 17.08 -9.58
CA GLU A 53 -2.96 17.73 -8.33
C GLU A 53 -3.17 16.74 -7.18
N ILE A 54 -3.90 15.65 -7.42
CA ILE A 54 -4.12 14.60 -6.43
C ILE A 54 -2.78 13.96 -6.05
N THR A 55 -1.96 13.60 -7.04
CA THR A 55 -0.63 13.01 -6.81
C THR A 55 0.23 13.92 -5.96
N VAL A 56 0.34 15.20 -6.28
CA VAL A 56 1.16 16.15 -5.52
C VAL A 56 0.64 16.29 -4.08
N LYS A 57 -0.68 16.38 -3.88
CA LYS A 57 -1.27 16.47 -2.54
C LYS A 57 -1.02 15.20 -1.74
N LEU A 58 -1.24 14.03 -2.33
CA LEU A 58 -1.02 12.74 -1.67
C LEU A 58 0.45 12.52 -1.34
N ASP A 59 1.37 12.84 -2.26
CA ASP A 59 2.80 12.69 -2.02
C ASP A 59 3.28 13.66 -0.94
N ALA A 60 2.75 14.89 -0.92
CA ALA A 60 3.06 15.88 0.10
C ALA A 60 2.66 15.44 1.52
N LEU A 61 1.56 14.69 1.69
CA LEU A 61 1.14 14.17 3.00
C LEU A 61 2.20 13.28 3.66
N PHE A 62 3.05 12.65 2.86
CA PHE A 62 4.10 11.73 3.32
C PHE A 62 5.52 12.29 3.12
N GLY A 63 5.66 13.58 2.76
CA GLY A 63 6.97 14.22 2.58
C GLY A 63 7.63 13.96 1.23
N PHE A 64 6.84 13.77 0.17
CA PHE A 64 7.28 13.54 -1.21
C PHE A 64 8.11 12.26 -1.48
N PRO A 65 7.73 11.09 -0.95
CA PRO A 65 8.45 9.84 -1.20
C PRO A 65 8.49 9.43 -2.68
N VAL A 66 7.41 9.64 -3.44
CA VAL A 66 7.33 9.23 -4.85
C VAL A 66 8.19 10.14 -5.72
N LEU A 67 8.12 11.47 -5.50
CA LEU A 67 9.01 12.40 -6.18
C LEU A 67 10.49 12.11 -5.86
N GLY A 68 10.80 11.77 -4.61
CA GLY A 68 12.14 11.33 -4.20
C GLY A 68 12.60 10.08 -4.95
N LEU A 69 11.73 9.07 -5.06
CA LEU A 69 11.99 7.85 -5.82
C LEU A 69 12.25 8.14 -7.31
N ILE A 70 11.43 8.99 -7.94
CA ILE A 70 11.63 9.39 -9.33
C ILE A 70 13.01 10.02 -9.50
N LYS A 71 13.39 10.96 -8.63
CA LYS A 71 14.70 11.61 -8.66
C LYS A 71 15.85 10.63 -8.48
N ALA A 72 15.69 9.63 -7.60
CA ALA A 72 16.70 8.60 -7.37
C ALA A 72 16.89 7.65 -8.57
N ILE A 73 15.83 7.37 -9.32
CA ILE A 73 15.90 6.54 -10.54
C ILE A 73 16.47 7.34 -11.73
N ALA A 74 16.20 8.64 -11.78
CA ALA A 74 16.63 9.52 -12.87
C ALA A 74 18.08 10.04 -12.73
N ALA A 75 18.71 9.83 -11.57
CA ALA A 75 20.11 10.16 -11.31
C ALA A 75 21.05 9.04 -11.78
#